data_AF-A0A2N0QQY4-F1
#
_entry.id   AF-A0A2N0QQY4-F1
#
_cell.length_a   1.000
_cell.length_b   1.000
_cell.length_c   1.000
_cell.angle_alpha   90.00
_cell.angle_beta   90.00
_cell.angle_gamma   90.00
#
_symmetry.space_group_name_H-M   'P 1'
#
loop_
_entity.id
_entity.type
_entity.pdbx_description
1 polymer ?
#
loop_
_entity_poly.entity_id
_entity_poly.type
_entity_poly.pdbx_seq_one_letter_code
_entity_poly.pdbx_strand_id
1 'polypeptide(L)'
;FEKLLAFSENFTYQSDFDESDIRNQIMTYFKVGCNFSPPNVIILDAGDPPSSDSAVHKCLKMYENEISIGNNDYINVVADEAIFRRGISFCKTNNKIKMILGQWHTSKDMMSTLITIFSGYGIFNMAGILGVRFLDKLEKGVDFRATSKVLELIWVAVGLAIHLYAKKKEQSLDDILEENKLIKIWYLYFQWASYWRAHWFGIRWGIFDLQHESLKAFSPLFPIAGKSNYARSVTHHIYCIENNSRLRAMLRVAPSVNLTNPGHFFAYDEALETFGVKFVKQNVTRIPTDSEELKLKIKATQLEKERTDMLICDYIGDYVQSSKPHNIQSRKEKIWELVHQLINAFESENPLKNPIFEFCNNLNNKGIDQLVAAGPRKIHIQWKHTRTRLSDNKFCAAIINKREVFCKCGQKVILDNDYDEKRLNEHSRNSRCKINNQKRQLGLPGLFPVLPNPKKVREDLEDSSPPPPPPSPPSFPNKPCPGLHSEQIVTYINRTPATYGGARRREVIGKEMFPNKFPNKLPFNSKKLNKEEITDFNQQMIVESEWFIDRLGKKN
;
A
#
# COMPACT_ATOMS: atom_id res chain seq x y z
N PHE A 1 -16.30 -0.97 -13.45
CA PHE A 1 -17.31 -2.00 -13.14
C PHE A 1 -18.57 -1.81 -13.97
N GLU A 2 -19.31 -0.70 -13.85
CA GLU A 2 -20.53 -0.46 -14.66
C GLU A 2 -20.34 -0.66 -16.16
N LYS A 3 -19.26 -0.09 -16.75
CA LYS A 3 -18.92 -0.29 -18.16
C LYS A 3 -18.74 -1.77 -18.56
N LEU A 4 -18.20 -2.59 -17.68
CA LEU A 4 -17.95 -4.01 -17.95
C LEU A 4 -19.19 -4.88 -17.68
N LEU A 5 -19.98 -4.51 -16.68
CA LEU A 5 -21.25 -5.17 -16.40
C LEU A 5 -22.28 -4.92 -17.51
N ALA A 6 -22.18 -3.79 -18.23
CA ALA A 6 -22.99 -3.49 -19.41
C ALA A 6 -24.49 -3.79 -19.18
N PHE A 7 -25.05 -3.20 -18.12
CA PHE A 7 -26.43 -3.45 -17.71
C PHE A 7 -27.43 -3.18 -18.85
N SER A 8 -28.33 -4.13 -19.07
CA SER A 8 -29.49 -3.94 -19.95
C SER A 8 -30.67 -3.31 -19.20
N GLU A 9 -31.69 -2.89 -19.95
CA GLU A 9 -32.95 -2.38 -19.41
C GLU A 9 -33.69 -3.39 -18.51
N ASN A 10 -33.49 -4.70 -18.72
CA ASN A 10 -34.11 -5.77 -17.93
C ASN A 10 -33.24 -6.27 -16.76
N PHE A 11 -32.25 -5.47 -16.32
CA PHE A 11 -31.29 -5.86 -15.27
C PHE A 11 -30.47 -7.12 -15.60
N THR A 12 -30.23 -7.41 -16.89
CA THR A 12 -29.23 -8.41 -17.29
C THR A 12 -27.86 -7.76 -17.35
N TYR A 13 -26.79 -8.49 -17.04
CA TYR A 13 -25.42 -7.98 -17.04
C TYR A 13 -24.44 -9.02 -17.61
N GLN A 14 -23.35 -8.53 -18.20
CA GLN A 14 -22.23 -9.37 -18.63
C GLN A 14 -21.46 -9.86 -17.41
N SER A 15 -21.16 -11.15 -17.39
CA SER A 15 -20.35 -11.80 -16.35
C SER A 15 -19.07 -12.45 -16.90
N ASP A 16 -18.94 -12.55 -18.23
CA ASP A 16 -17.74 -13.06 -18.89
C ASP A 16 -16.71 -11.95 -19.09
N PHE A 17 -16.06 -11.59 -18.00
CA PHE A 17 -14.84 -10.79 -17.97
C PHE A 17 -14.00 -11.17 -16.74
N ASP A 18 -12.71 -10.86 -16.75
CA ASP A 18 -11.82 -11.12 -15.61
C ASP A 18 -11.05 -9.88 -15.14
N GLU A 19 -10.11 -10.10 -14.23
CA GLU A 19 -9.21 -9.08 -13.69
C GLU A 19 -8.47 -8.31 -14.78
N SER A 20 -8.08 -8.97 -15.87
CA SER A 20 -7.37 -8.37 -16.98
C SER A 20 -8.25 -7.37 -17.71
N ASP A 21 -9.55 -7.65 -17.87
CA ASP A 21 -10.50 -6.73 -18.49
C ASP A 21 -10.72 -5.49 -17.63
N ILE A 22 -10.86 -5.67 -16.32
CA ILE A 22 -10.93 -4.57 -15.34
C ILE A 22 -9.68 -3.71 -15.43
N ARG A 23 -8.52 -4.35 -15.44
CA ARG A 23 -7.23 -3.70 -15.58
C ARG A 23 -7.13 -2.91 -16.89
N ASN A 24 -7.50 -3.51 -18.02
CA ASN A 24 -7.48 -2.87 -19.33
C ASN A 24 -8.40 -1.64 -19.38
N GLN A 25 -9.60 -1.73 -18.80
CA GLN A 25 -10.51 -0.59 -18.68
C GLN A 25 -9.93 0.55 -17.83
N ILE A 26 -9.31 0.24 -16.69
CA ILE A 26 -8.62 1.24 -15.87
C ILE A 26 -7.51 1.92 -16.67
N MET A 27 -6.76 1.14 -17.45
CA MET A 27 -5.64 1.65 -18.24
C MET A 27 -6.03 2.62 -19.36
N THR A 28 -7.29 2.59 -19.83
CA THR A 28 -7.76 3.61 -20.80
C THR A 28 -7.73 5.04 -20.25
N TYR A 29 -7.64 5.22 -18.93
CA TYR A 29 -7.62 6.52 -18.27
C TYR A 29 -6.21 7.06 -17.98
N PHE A 30 -5.17 6.27 -18.20
CA PHE A 30 -3.80 6.64 -17.84
C PHE A 30 -2.82 6.45 -19.00
N LYS A 31 -1.85 7.35 -19.09
CA LYS A 31 -0.70 7.20 -19.98
C LYS A 31 0.42 6.51 -19.21
N VAL A 32 1.02 5.48 -19.80
CA VAL A 32 2.21 4.81 -19.27
C VAL A 32 3.35 5.84 -19.19
N GLY A 33 4.03 5.89 -18.04
CA GLY A 33 5.17 6.78 -17.82
C GLY A 33 6.52 6.12 -18.12
N CYS A 34 7.61 6.78 -17.68
CA CYS A 34 8.98 6.25 -17.75
C CYS A 34 9.46 5.77 -19.15
N ASN A 35 9.31 6.61 -20.19
CA ASN A 35 9.82 6.29 -21.52
C ASN A 35 11.26 6.79 -21.72
N PHE A 36 12.21 6.18 -21.01
CA PHE A 36 13.64 6.49 -21.12
C PHE A 36 14.47 5.21 -21.25
N SER A 37 15.67 5.32 -21.83
CA SER A 37 16.60 4.20 -22.00
C SER A 37 16.94 3.54 -20.65
N PRO A 38 17.27 2.24 -20.64
CA PRO A 38 17.68 1.54 -19.42
C PRO A 38 18.75 2.33 -18.65
N PRO A 39 18.68 2.37 -17.31
CA PRO A 39 19.63 3.13 -16.52
C PRO A 39 21.02 2.48 -16.56
N ASN A 40 22.06 3.32 -16.51
CA ASN A 40 23.41 2.85 -16.21
C ASN A 40 23.46 2.34 -14.77
N VAL A 41 23.90 1.10 -14.58
CA VAL A 41 24.04 0.49 -13.26
C VAL A 41 25.50 0.55 -12.83
N ILE A 42 25.75 1.17 -11.67
CA ILE A 42 27.08 1.27 -11.07
C ILE A 42 27.00 0.64 -9.67
N ILE A 43 27.96 -0.24 -9.37
CA ILE A 43 28.11 -0.84 -8.04
C ILE A 43 29.10 0.02 -7.26
N LEU A 44 28.64 0.55 -6.12
CA LEU A 44 29.46 1.33 -5.18
C LEU A 44 30.24 0.41 -4.24
N ASP A 45 31.22 0.96 -3.52
CA ASP A 45 32.00 0.19 -2.55
C ASP A 45 31.12 -0.40 -1.43
N ALA A 46 31.57 -1.53 -0.89
CA ALA A 46 30.89 -2.19 0.21
C ALA A 46 31.30 -1.56 1.55
N GLY A 47 30.32 -1.07 2.31
CA GLY A 47 30.50 -0.61 3.68
C GLY A 47 30.06 -1.66 4.72
N ASP A 48 30.27 -1.31 6.00
CA ASP A 48 29.76 -2.10 7.12
C ASP A 48 28.22 -2.25 7.06
N PRO A 49 27.64 -3.33 7.61
CA PRO A 49 26.20 -3.52 7.63
C PRO A 49 25.47 -2.32 8.25
N PRO A 50 24.43 -1.76 7.58
CA PRO A 50 23.71 -0.57 8.04
C PRO A 50 22.70 -0.90 9.16
N SER A 51 23.20 -1.44 10.27
CA SER A 51 22.41 -1.97 11.39
C SER A 51 21.97 -0.91 12.41
N SER A 52 22.67 0.22 12.45
CA SER A 52 22.44 1.35 13.36
C SER A 52 22.37 2.67 12.60
N ASP A 53 21.90 3.73 13.27
CA ASP A 53 21.84 5.07 12.69
C ASP A 53 23.24 5.54 12.25
N SER A 54 24.25 5.35 13.10
CA SER A 54 25.65 5.68 12.77
C SER A 54 26.17 4.90 11.56
N ALA A 55 25.86 3.60 11.47
CA ALA A 55 26.25 2.78 10.32
C ALA A 55 25.58 3.25 9.03
N VAL A 56 24.27 3.59 9.08
CA VAL A 56 23.56 4.18 7.95
C VAL A 56 24.20 5.51 7.53
N HIS A 57 24.55 6.38 8.48
CA HIS A 57 25.18 7.68 8.18
C HIS A 57 26.53 7.51 7.50
N LYS A 58 27.35 6.55 7.96
CA LYS A 58 28.63 6.20 7.31
C LYS A 58 28.42 5.74 5.87
N CYS A 59 27.44 4.87 5.62
CA CYS A 59 27.10 4.41 4.27
C CYS A 59 26.66 5.58 3.37
N LEU A 60 25.80 6.47 3.87
CA LEU A 60 25.35 7.64 3.09
C LEU A 60 26.50 8.61 2.78
N LYS A 61 27.44 8.78 3.71
CA LYS A 61 28.62 9.62 3.49
C LYS A 61 29.58 9.00 2.46
N MET A 62 29.71 7.69 2.47
CA MET A 62 30.49 6.94 1.48
C MET A 62 29.92 7.17 0.06
N TYR A 63 28.59 7.08 -0.12
CA TYR A 63 27.95 7.36 -1.40
C TYR A 63 28.17 8.81 -1.88
N GLU A 64 28.15 9.78 -0.96
CA GLU A 64 28.46 11.18 -1.27
C GLU A 64 29.88 11.35 -1.83
N ASN A 65 30.85 10.63 -1.27
CA ASN A 65 32.25 10.70 -1.69
C ASN A 65 32.50 9.99 -3.03
N GLU A 66 31.89 8.83 -3.26
CA GLU A 66 32.12 8.04 -4.49
C GLU A 66 31.49 8.67 -5.73
N ILE A 67 30.28 9.23 -5.60
CA ILE A 67 29.53 9.76 -6.76
C ILE A 67 30.06 11.14 -7.21
N SER A 68 30.93 11.81 -6.42
CA SER A 68 31.57 13.09 -6.76
C SER A 68 30.60 14.14 -7.32
N ILE A 69 29.66 14.57 -6.47
CA ILE A 69 28.61 15.53 -6.86
C ILE A 69 29.06 16.99 -6.83
N GLY A 70 28.57 17.78 -7.79
CA GLY A 70 28.78 19.23 -7.83
C GLY A 70 28.18 19.97 -6.61
N ASN A 71 28.63 21.21 -6.38
CA ASN A 71 28.28 22.00 -5.19
C ASN A 71 26.76 22.22 -5.00
N ASN A 72 25.95 22.23 -6.06
CA ASN A 72 24.50 22.46 -6.00
C ASN A 72 23.64 21.20 -6.24
N ASP A 73 24.26 20.03 -6.38
CA ASP A 73 23.54 18.78 -6.61
C ASP A 73 23.42 17.92 -5.35
N TYR A 74 22.44 17.02 -5.40
CA TYR A 74 22.17 16.04 -4.34
C TYR A 74 21.86 14.67 -4.93
N ILE A 75 22.18 13.63 -4.17
CA ILE A 75 21.92 12.23 -4.50
C ILE A 75 20.61 11.82 -3.85
N ASN A 76 19.77 11.14 -4.60
CA ASN A 76 18.57 10.49 -4.08
C ASN A 76 18.88 9.03 -3.75
N VAL A 77 18.64 8.63 -2.51
CA VAL A 77 18.87 7.28 -2.02
C VAL A 77 17.53 6.65 -1.69
N VAL A 78 17.16 5.60 -2.42
CA VAL A 78 15.95 4.83 -2.14
C VAL A 78 16.27 3.70 -1.18
N ALA A 79 15.48 3.53 -0.13
CA ALA A 79 15.71 2.46 0.84
C ALA A 79 14.44 1.98 1.54
N ASP A 80 14.47 0.73 2.02
CA ASP A 80 13.43 0.16 2.89
C ASP A 80 13.17 1.03 4.12
N GLU A 81 11.98 0.94 4.69
CA GLU A 81 11.51 1.76 5.83
C GLU A 81 12.56 1.88 6.94
N ALA A 82 13.17 0.76 7.32
CA ALA A 82 14.11 0.72 8.44
C ALA A 82 15.39 1.52 8.17
N ILE A 83 15.86 1.56 6.92
CA ILE A 83 17.03 2.34 6.52
C ILE A 83 16.63 3.78 6.22
N PHE A 84 15.53 3.98 5.50
CA PHE A 84 14.93 5.29 5.23
C PHE A 84 14.79 6.10 6.52
N ARG A 85 14.14 5.51 7.53
CA ARG A 85 13.88 6.15 8.82
C ARG A 85 15.15 6.57 9.55
N ARG A 86 16.21 5.76 9.48
CA ARG A 86 17.52 6.07 10.10
C ARG A 86 18.28 7.14 9.31
N GLY A 87 18.11 7.19 7.99
CA GLY A 87 18.68 8.22 7.12
C GLY A 87 18.04 9.59 7.27
N ILE A 88 16.84 9.69 7.86
CA ILE A 88 16.15 10.98 8.08
C ILE A 88 17.02 11.93 8.92
N SER A 89 17.64 11.45 9.99
CA SER A 89 18.46 12.29 10.88
C SER A 89 19.70 12.84 10.15
N PHE A 90 20.31 12.04 9.28
CA PHE A 90 21.41 12.48 8.43
C PHE A 90 20.98 13.58 7.45
N CYS A 91 19.82 13.41 6.80
CA CYS A 91 19.31 14.39 5.83
C CYS A 91 18.88 15.72 6.44
N LYS A 92 18.75 15.81 7.77
CA LYS A 92 18.51 17.08 8.47
C LYS A 92 19.75 17.95 8.54
N THR A 93 20.93 17.33 8.64
CA THR A 93 22.22 18.03 8.74
C THR A 93 22.98 18.05 7.43
N ASN A 94 22.65 17.16 6.49
CA ASN A 94 23.28 17.04 5.18
C ASN A 94 22.29 17.38 4.06
N ASN A 95 22.61 18.38 3.24
CA ASN A 95 21.78 18.81 2.11
C ASN A 95 22.06 18.05 0.79
N LYS A 96 23.16 17.28 0.73
CA LYS A 96 23.66 16.53 -0.42
C LYS A 96 22.99 15.18 -0.62
N ILE A 97 22.37 14.62 0.41
CA ILE A 97 21.65 13.34 0.34
C ILE A 97 20.17 13.60 0.62
N LYS A 98 19.31 12.96 -0.17
CA LYS A 98 17.85 12.92 0.04
C LYS A 98 17.37 11.48 0.04
N MET A 99 16.62 11.10 1.07
CA MET A 99 16.05 9.77 1.15
C MET A 99 14.71 9.69 0.43
N ILE A 100 14.47 8.58 -0.26
CA ILE A 100 13.20 8.19 -0.86
C ILE A 100 12.79 6.86 -0.22
N LEU A 101 11.54 6.76 0.20
CA LEU A 101 11.02 5.54 0.82
C LEU A 101 10.81 4.46 -0.25
N GLY A 102 11.32 3.25 -0.02
CA GLY A 102 11.12 2.07 -0.85
C GLY A 102 9.64 1.74 -0.99
N GLN A 103 9.16 1.65 -2.24
CA GLN A 103 7.73 1.65 -2.53
C GLN A 103 7.15 0.24 -2.57
N TRP A 104 7.96 -0.77 -2.86
CA TRP A 104 7.48 -2.16 -2.87
C TRP A 104 7.21 -2.69 -1.48
N HIS A 105 8.16 -2.52 -0.56
CA HIS A 105 7.93 -2.85 0.86
C HIS A 105 6.80 -2.02 1.47
N THR A 106 6.68 -0.74 1.10
CA THR A 106 5.54 0.09 1.51
C THR A 106 4.21 -0.47 0.99
N SER A 107 4.13 -0.90 -0.27
CA SER A 107 2.94 -1.55 -0.83
C SER A 107 2.61 -2.86 -0.11
N LYS A 108 3.63 -3.64 0.27
CA LYS A 108 3.47 -4.83 1.11
C LYS A 108 2.85 -4.50 2.46
N ASP A 109 3.28 -3.42 3.10
CA ASP A 109 2.72 -2.97 4.36
C ASP A 109 1.32 -2.33 4.23
N MET A 110 0.95 -1.78 3.06
CA MET A 110 -0.45 -1.41 2.76
C MET A 110 -1.35 -2.66 2.73
N MET A 111 -0.92 -3.75 2.10
CA MET A 111 -1.66 -5.02 2.13
C MET A 111 -1.81 -5.57 3.55
N SER A 112 -0.72 -5.57 4.31
CA SER A 112 -0.74 -5.99 5.72
C SER A 112 -1.72 -5.13 6.52
N THR A 113 -1.77 -3.82 6.28
CA THR A 113 -2.71 -2.88 6.91
C THR A 113 -4.17 -3.25 6.58
N LEU A 114 -4.49 -3.55 5.31
CA LEU A 114 -5.83 -4.01 4.92
C LEU A 114 -6.20 -5.31 5.63
N ILE A 115 -5.31 -6.29 5.65
CA ILE A 115 -5.56 -7.58 6.30
C ILE A 115 -5.79 -7.40 7.80
N THR A 116 -4.97 -6.60 8.47
CA THR A 116 -5.13 -6.30 9.90
C THR A 116 -6.48 -5.66 10.19
N ILE A 117 -6.86 -4.62 9.44
CA ILE A 117 -8.10 -3.87 9.68
C ILE A 117 -9.33 -4.76 9.44
N PHE A 118 -9.35 -5.57 8.37
CA PHE A 118 -10.51 -6.37 7.99
C PHE A 118 -10.52 -7.80 8.54
N SER A 119 -9.49 -8.19 9.30
CA SER A 119 -9.35 -9.52 9.91
C SER A 119 -10.60 -9.97 10.67
N GLY A 120 -11.18 -9.09 11.49
CA GLY A 120 -12.38 -9.37 12.28
C GLY A 120 -13.71 -9.16 11.55
N TYR A 121 -13.69 -8.82 10.26
CA TYR A 121 -14.87 -8.49 9.46
C TYR A 121 -15.17 -9.51 8.36
N GLY A 122 -14.35 -10.55 8.20
CA GLY A 122 -14.60 -11.66 7.28
C GLY A 122 -13.66 -11.77 6.08
N ILE A 123 -12.57 -10.99 6.04
CA ILE A 123 -11.61 -11.05 4.92
C ILE A 123 -11.00 -12.45 4.72
N PHE A 124 -10.81 -13.20 5.80
CA PHE A 124 -10.29 -14.57 5.74
C PHE A 124 -11.34 -15.57 5.23
N ASN A 125 -12.61 -15.37 5.55
CA ASN A 125 -13.70 -16.20 5.04
C ASN A 125 -13.83 -16.02 3.52
N MET A 126 -13.77 -14.76 3.04
CA MET A 126 -13.72 -14.45 1.61
C MET A 126 -12.51 -15.06 0.91
N ALA A 127 -11.33 -14.97 1.54
CA ALA A 127 -10.13 -15.63 1.02
C ALA A 127 -10.32 -17.15 0.93
N GLY A 128 -10.96 -17.77 1.93
CA GLY A 128 -11.30 -19.19 1.93
C GLY A 128 -12.22 -19.60 0.78
N ILE A 129 -13.27 -18.82 0.50
CA ILE A 129 -14.18 -19.03 -0.64
C ILE A 129 -13.41 -18.93 -1.97
N LEU A 130 -12.49 -17.98 -2.07
CA LEU A 130 -11.55 -17.84 -3.20
C LEU A 130 -10.48 -18.95 -3.24
N GLY A 131 -10.56 -19.95 -2.36
CA GLY A 131 -9.71 -21.14 -2.36
C GLY A 131 -8.36 -20.99 -1.65
N VAL A 132 -8.18 -19.98 -0.81
CA VAL A 132 -6.97 -19.82 0.00
C VAL A 132 -6.94 -20.86 1.11
N ARG A 133 -5.92 -21.73 1.08
CA ARG A 133 -5.73 -22.81 2.05
C ARG A 133 -5.00 -22.38 3.32
N PHE A 134 -4.03 -21.47 3.18
CA PHE A 134 -3.10 -21.11 4.25
C PHE A 134 -3.36 -19.68 4.73
N LEU A 135 -4.45 -19.51 5.47
CA LEU A 135 -4.88 -18.20 5.97
C LEU A 135 -3.84 -17.57 6.92
N ASP A 136 -3.06 -18.38 7.66
CA ASP A 136 -1.94 -17.92 8.50
C ASP A 136 -0.81 -17.29 7.66
N LYS A 137 -0.59 -17.79 6.44
CA LYS A 137 0.43 -17.26 5.51
C LYS A 137 -0.08 -16.00 4.82
N LEU A 138 -1.37 -15.95 4.51
CA LEU A 138 -2.03 -14.74 4.02
C LEU A 138 -1.93 -13.63 5.06
N GLU A 139 -2.27 -13.93 6.32
CA GLU A 139 -2.16 -12.99 7.45
C GLU A 139 -0.75 -12.40 7.57
N LYS A 140 0.27 -13.27 7.49
CA LYS A 140 1.68 -12.87 7.59
C LYS A 140 2.23 -12.21 6.33
N GLY A 141 1.48 -12.16 5.23
CA GLY A 141 1.96 -11.63 3.94
C GLY A 141 3.25 -12.31 3.47
N VAL A 142 3.35 -13.64 3.66
CA VAL A 142 4.60 -14.39 3.42
C VAL A 142 5.03 -14.30 1.97
N ASP A 143 4.08 -14.42 1.04
CA ASP A 143 4.30 -14.25 -0.38
C ASP A 143 3.54 -13.02 -0.89
N PHE A 144 4.29 -12.01 -1.34
CA PHE A 144 3.72 -10.76 -1.80
C PHE A 144 2.76 -10.96 -2.98
N ARG A 145 3.12 -11.81 -3.95
CA ARG A 145 2.36 -11.99 -5.19
C ARG A 145 1.04 -12.68 -4.90
N ALA A 146 1.07 -13.73 -4.09
CA ALA A 146 -0.10 -14.46 -3.64
C ALA A 146 -1.03 -13.56 -2.80
N THR A 147 -0.49 -12.85 -1.80
CA THR A 147 -1.26 -11.93 -0.96
C THR A 147 -1.91 -10.82 -1.80
N SER A 148 -1.15 -10.21 -2.69
CA SER A 148 -1.67 -9.19 -3.62
C SER A 148 -2.80 -9.76 -4.48
N LYS A 149 -2.64 -10.96 -5.02
CA LYS A 149 -3.65 -11.55 -5.88
C LYS A 149 -4.95 -11.84 -5.11
N VAL A 150 -4.86 -12.34 -3.88
CA VAL A 150 -6.05 -12.60 -3.04
C VAL A 150 -6.80 -11.31 -2.74
N LEU A 151 -6.11 -10.26 -2.30
CA LEU A 151 -6.75 -8.96 -2.01
C LEU A 151 -7.38 -8.33 -3.25
N GLU A 152 -6.76 -8.50 -4.42
CA GLU A 152 -7.35 -8.07 -5.68
C GLU A 152 -8.64 -8.82 -6.01
N LEU A 153 -8.67 -10.15 -5.86
CA LEU A 153 -9.87 -10.94 -6.13
C LEU A 153 -11.01 -10.57 -5.18
N ILE A 154 -10.71 -10.33 -3.89
CA ILE A 154 -11.70 -9.82 -2.93
C ILE A 154 -12.17 -8.42 -3.35
N TRP A 155 -11.26 -7.53 -3.74
CA TRP A 155 -11.61 -6.18 -4.22
C TRP A 155 -12.54 -6.21 -5.43
N VAL A 156 -12.28 -7.10 -6.41
CA VAL A 156 -13.16 -7.32 -7.57
C VAL A 156 -14.52 -7.83 -7.13
N ALA A 157 -14.58 -8.90 -6.33
CA ALA A 157 -15.84 -9.50 -5.90
C ALA A 157 -16.71 -8.53 -5.08
N VAL A 158 -16.10 -7.80 -4.14
CA VAL A 158 -16.78 -6.77 -3.34
C VAL A 158 -17.26 -5.62 -4.23
N GLY A 159 -16.42 -5.15 -5.16
CA GLY A 159 -16.80 -4.11 -6.11
C GLY A 159 -18.00 -4.52 -6.95
N LEU A 160 -18.00 -5.72 -7.52
CA LEU A 160 -19.10 -6.27 -8.29
C LEU A 160 -20.38 -6.39 -7.46
N ALA A 161 -20.30 -6.99 -6.26
CA ALA A 161 -21.45 -7.19 -5.40
C ALA A 161 -22.14 -5.87 -5.01
N ILE A 162 -21.35 -4.83 -4.66
CA ILE A 162 -21.89 -3.51 -4.31
C ILE A 162 -22.59 -2.85 -5.50
N HIS A 163 -21.97 -2.86 -6.69
CA HIS A 163 -22.57 -2.22 -7.88
C HIS A 163 -23.82 -2.97 -8.34
N LEU A 164 -23.83 -4.31 -8.29
CA LEU A 164 -25.00 -5.12 -8.60
C LEU A 164 -26.14 -4.86 -7.62
N TYR A 165 -25.85 -4.83 -6.31
CA TYR A 165 -26.84 -4.52 -5.29
C TYR A 165 -27.43 -3.11 -5.49
N ALA A 166 -26.57 -2.11 -5.71
CA ALA A 166 -27.01 -0.73 -5.91
C ALA A 166 -27.90 -0.57 -7.14
N LYS A 167 -27.51 -1.19 -8.25
CA LYS A 167 -28.30 -1.17 -9.48
C LYS A 167 -29.64 -1.91 -9.29
N LYS A 168 -29.69 -3.01 -8.53
CA LYS A 168 -30.93 -3.77 -8.24
C LYS A 168 -31.92 -2.98 -7.39
N LYS A 169 -31.42 -2.19 -6.45
CA LYS A 169 -32.25 -1.37 -5.54
C LYS A 169 -32.69 -0.05 -6.14
N GLU A 170 -32.12 0.35 -7.29
CA GLU A 170 -32.34 1.67 -7.92
C GLU A 170 -32.05 2.84 -6.96
N GLN A 171 -31.18 2.62 -5.98
CA GLN A 171 -30.80 3.60 -4.96
C GLN A 171 -29.42 4.17 -5.26
N SER A 172 -29.15 5.37 -4.74
CA SER A 172 -27.79 5.90 -4.77
C SER A 172 -26.88 5.10 -3.82
N LEU A 173 -25.58 5.10 -4.11
CA LEU A 173 -24.61 4.46 -3.23
C LEU A 173 -24.61 5.08 -1.83
N ASP A 174 -24.86 6.39 -1.71
CA ASP A 174 -24.91 7.06 -0.40
C ASP A 174 -26.08 6.54 0.45
N ASP A 175 -27.27 6.38 -0.15
CA ASP A 175 -28.45 5.85 0.56
C ASP A 175 -28.20 4.42 1.06
N ILE A 176 -27.62 3.57 0.21
CA ILE A 176 -27.31 2.17 0.55
C ILE A 176 -26.31 2.07 1.72
N LEU A 177 -25.35 2.99 1.79
CA LEU A 177 -24.34 3.01 2.86
C LEU A 177 -24.89 3.50 4.20
N GLU A 178 -26.01 4.24 4.18
CA GLU A 178 -26.73 4.63 5.39
C GLU A 178 -27.61 3.48 5.91
N GLU A 179 -28.30 2.78 5.01
CA GLU A 179 -29.22 1.69 5.35
C GLU A 179 -28.50 0.39 5.73
N ASN A 180 -27.48 -0.02 4.98
CA ASN A 180 -26.86 -1.33 5.12
C ASN A 180 -25.44 -1.23 5.68
N LYS A 181 -25.33 -1.45 7.00
CA LYS A 181 -24.05 -1.42 7.73
C LYS A 181 -23.01 -2.42 7.19
N LEU A 182 -23.44 -3.57 6.68
CA LEU A 182 -22.53 -4.56 6.12
C LEU A 182 -21.95 -4.07 4.78
N ILE A 183 -22.79 -3.51 3.91
CA ILE A 183 -22.31 -2.88 2.67
C ILE A 183 -21.35 -1.73 3.02
N LYS A 184 -21.64 -0.94 4.05
CA LYS A 184 -20.74 0.13 4.51
C LYS A 184 -19.35 -0.37 4.88
N ILE A 185 -19.23 -1.49 5.60
CA ILE A 185 -17.95 -2.13 5.94
C ILE A 185 -17.18 -2.50 4.67
N TRP A 186 -17.83 -3.20 3.75
CA TRP A 186 -17.17 -3.71 2.55
C TRP A 186 -16.93 -2.62 1.50
N TYR A 187 -17.70 -1.53 1.53
CA TYR A 187 -17.41 -0.34 0.77
C TYR A 187 -16.15 0.37 1.28
N LEU A 188 -15.95 0.46 2.60
CA LEU A 188 -14.68 0.98 3.15
C LEU A 188 -13.49 0.11 2.73
N TYR A 189 -13.66 -1.22 2.75
CA TYR A 189 -12.65 -2.13 2.18
C TYR A 189 -12.39 -1.80 0.72
N PHE A 190 -13.44 -1.71 -0.09
CA PHE A 190 -13.33 -1.42 -1.52
C PHE A 190 -12.59 -0.11 -1.78
N GLN A 191 -12.89 0.97 -1.05
CA GLN A 191 -12.20 2.25 -1.16
C GLN A 191 -10.71 2.15 -0.81
N TRP A 192 -10.37 1.55 0.34
CA TRP A 192 -8.98 1.48 0.78
C TRP A 192 -8.14 0.51 -0.03
N ALA A 193 -8.72 -0.62 -0.43
CA ALA A 193 -8.10 -1.55 -1.36
C ALA A 193 -7.92 -0.90 -2.74
N SER A 194 -8.80 0.01 -3.17
CA SER A 194 -8.61 0.80 -4.40
C SER A 194 -7.37 1.70 -4.31
N TYR A 195 -7.12 2.36 -3.17
CA TYR A 195 -5.88 3.15 -3.00
C TYR A 195 -4.63 2.28 -3.03
N TRP A 196 -4.64 1.12 -2.37
CA TRP A 196 -3.53 0.18 -2.49
C TRP A 196 -3.33 -0.31 -3.93
N ARG A 197 -4.41 -0.68 -4.62
CA ARG A 197 -4.35 -1.15 -6.01
C ARG A 197 -3.85 -0.06 -6.96
N ALA A 198 -4.30 1.18 -6.78
CA ALA A 198 -3.86 2.34 -7.54
C ALA A 198 -2.38 2.67 -7.26
N HIS A 199 -1.92 2.57 -6.01
CA HIS A 199 -0.49 2.69 -5.67
C HIS A 199 0.35 1.67 -6.43
N TRP A 200 -0.09 0.42 -6.42
CA TRP A 200 0.59 -0.68 -7.12
C TRP A 200 0.60 -0.49 -8.65
N PHE A 201 -0.52 -0.09 -9.23
CA PHE A 201 -0.62 0.27 -10.64
C PHE A 201 0.30 1.45 -11.01
N GLY A 202 0.37 2.46 -10.15
CA GLY A 202 1.30 3.58 -10.29
C GLY A 202 2.74 3.11 -10.41
N ILE A 203 3.15 2.13 -9.61
CA ILE A 203 4.48 1.50 -9.74
C ILE A 203 4.62 0.77 -11.07
N ARG A 204 3.69 -0.15 -11.37
CA ARG A 204 3.82 -1.08 -12.52
C ARG A 204 3.80 -0.41 -13.88
N TRP A 205 3.26 0.80 -13.98
CA TRP A 205 3.21 1.58 -15.22
C TRP A 205 3.98 2.90 -15.16
N GLY A 206 4.74 3.13 -14.10
CA GLY A 206 5.52 4.35 -13.94
C GLY A 206 4.65 5.62 -13.89
N ILE A 207 3.48 5.56 -13.25
CA ILE A 207 2.56 6.69 -13.10
C ILE A 207 2.70 7.28 -11.69
N PHE A 208 3.56 8.29 -11.58
CA PHE A 208 3.90 8.93 -10.30
C PHE A 208 2.69 9.48 -9.54
N ASP A 209 1.85 10.29 -10.19
CA ASP A 209 0.76 10.97 -9.49
C ASP A 209 -0.25 9.95 -8.95
N LEU A 210 -0.50 8.85 -9.69
CA LEU A 210 -1.35 7.75 -9.22
C LEU A 210 -0.72 7.04 -8.01
N GLN A 211 0.59 6.77 -8.07
CA GLN A 211 1.33 6.19 -6.95
C GLN A 211 1.28 7.08 -5.71
N HIS A 212 1.68 8.35 -5.84
CA HIS A 212 1.84 9.30 -4.75
C HIS A 212 0.52 9.66 -4.07
N GLU A 213 -0.51 10.03 -4.86
CA GLU A 213 -1.81 10.42 -4.29
C GLU A 213 -2.53 9.24 -3.64
N SER A 214 -2.35 8.03 -4.17
CA SER A 214 -2.94 6.83 -3.56
C SER A 214 -2.25 6.46 -2.24
N LEU A 215 -0.92 6.56 -2.16
CA LEU A 215 -0.20 6.37 -0.90
C LEU A 215 -0.63 7.41 0.14
N LYS A 216 -0.78 8.66 -0.27
CA LYS A 216 -1.24 9.77 0.58
C LYS A 216 -2.65 9.53 1.12
N ALA A 217 -3.58 9.12 0.26
CA ALA A 217 -4.96 8.79 0.64
C ALA A 217 -5.04 7.57 1.60
N PHE A 218 -4.17 6.59 1.41
CA PHE A 218 -4.08 5.40 2.28
C PHE A 218 -3.35 5.65 3.60
N SER A 219 -2.43 6.62 3.64
CA SER A 219 -1.52 6.83 4.77
C SER A 219 -2.15 6.90 6.17
N PRO A 220 -3.39 7.42 6.37
CA PRO A 220 -4.02 7.44 7.68
C PRO A 220 -4.32 6.05 8.27
N LEU A 221 -4.28 4.97 7.46
CA LEU A 221 -4.56 3.61 7.92
C LEU A 221 -3.37 2.94 8.62
N PHE A 222 -2.14 3.34 8.31
CA PHE A 222 -0.94 2.76 8.95
C PHE A 222 -1.00 2.84 10.49
N PRO A 223 -1.25 4.00 11.14
CA PRO A 223 -1.32 4.05 12.60
C PRO A 223 -2.50 3.24 13.17
N ILE A 224 -3.59 3.12 12.42
CA ILE A 224 -4.78 2.34 12.82
C ILE A 224 -4.45 0.84 12.89
N ALA A 225 -3.65 0.35 11.94
CA ALA A 225 -3.15 -1.02 11.95
C ALA A 225 -1.91 -1.22 12.84
N GLY A 226 -1.53 -0.24 13.68
CA GLY A 226 -0.35 -0.33 14.55
C GLY A 226 0.99 -0.22 13.82
N LYS A 227 1.00 0.22 12.55
CA LYS A 227 2.21 0.41 11.72
C LYS A 227 2.79 1.82 11.91
N SER A 228 3.11 2.19 13.15
CA SER A 228 3.56 3.55 13.51
C SER A 228 4.85 3.98 12.79
N ASN A 229 5.78 3.04 12.56
CA ASN A 229 7.01 3.30 11.80
C ASN A 229 6.70 3.71 10.35
N TYR A 230 5.88 2.93 9.65
CA TYR A 230 5.42 3.29 8.31
C TYR A 230 4.61 4.57 8.29
N ALA A 231 3.74 4.81 9.27
CA ALA A 231 2.99 6.06 9.37
C ALA A 231 3.92 7.29 9.38
N ARG A 232 4.97 7.25 10.21
CA ARG A 232 5.98 8.30 10.29
C ARG A 232 6.80 8.42 9.01
N SER A 233 7.28 7.30 8.48
CA SER A 233 8.14 7.26 7.29
C SER A 233 7.39 7.72 6.03
N VAL A 234 6.14 7.30 5.84
CA VAL A 234 5.27 7.76 4.75
C VAL A 234 4.95 9.25 4.89
N THR A 235 4.66 9.73 6.09
CA THR A 235 4.42 11.17 6.33
C THR A 235 5.64 12.00 5.95
N HIS A 236 6.83 11.57 6.38
CA HIS A 236 8.07 12.27 6.04
C HIS A 236 8.37 12.21 4.54
N HIS A 237 8.16 11.06 3.90
CA HIS A 237 8.32 10.89 2.46
C HIS A 237 7.41 11.84 1.66
N ILE A 238 6.12 11.90 2.00
CA ILE A 238 5.15 12.81 1.37
C ILE A 238 5.59 14.26 1.59
N TYR A 239 5.97 14.63 2.81
CA TYR A 239 6.47 15.97 3.11
C TYR A 239 7.68 16.35 2.25
N CYS A 240 8.67 15.45 2.11
CA CYS A 240 9.85 15.71 1.29
C CYS A 240 9.52 15.92 -0.19
N ILE A 241 8.59 15.14 -0.74
CA ILE A 241 8.15 15.29 -2.14
C ILE A 241 7.37 16.59 -2.36
N GLU A 242 6.41 16.90 -1.48
CA GLU A 242 5.55 18.09 -1.63
C GLU A 242 6.33 19.40 -1.48
N ASN A 243 7.42 19.39 -0.71
CA ASN A 243 8.26 20.56 -0.47
C ASN A 243 9.53 20.61 -1.35
N ASN A 244 9.67 19.71 -2.32
CA ASN A 244 10.81 19.70 -3.24
C ASN A 244 10.34 19.52 -4.68
N SER A 245 10.15 20.64 -5.38
CA SER A 245 9.69 20.67 -6.77
C SER A 245 10.63 19.93 -7.73
N ARG A 246 11.95 19.99 -7.50
CA ARG A 246 12.96 19.27 -8.30
C ARG A 246 12.80 17.75 -8.14
N LEU A 247 12.67 17.27 -6.90
CA LEU A 247 12.43 15.84 -6.61
C LEU A 247 11.10 15.38 -7.19
N ARG A 248 10.02 16.16 -7.03
CA ARG A 248 8.71 15.83 -7.59
C ARG A 248 8.72 15.77 -9.11
N ALA A 249 9.39 16.72 -9.77
CA ALA A 249 9.55 16.71 -11.22
C ALA A 249 10.34 15.48 -11.69
N MET A 250 11.44 15.14 -11.00
CA MET A 250 12.22 13.94 -11.28
C MET A 250 11.38 12.67 -11.12
N LEU A 251 10.64 12.54 -10.01
CA LEU A 251 9.79 11.39 -9.76
C LEU A 251 8.58 11.31 -10.70
N ARG A 252 8.16 12.40 -11.34
CA ARG A 252 7.16 12.34 -12.43
C ARG A 252 7.72 11.77 -13.72
N VAL A 253 9.02 11.96 -13.96
CA VAL A 253 9.72 11.41 -15.12
C VAL A 253 10.10 9.95 -14.87
N ALA A 254 10.68 9.66 -13.71
CA ALA A 254 11.17 8.35 -13.30
C ALA A 254 10.64 7.94 -11.91
N PRO A 255 9.35 7.60 -11.76
CA PRO A 255 8.81 7.04 -10.52
C PRO A 255 9.21 5.58 -10.28
N SER A 256 9.59 4.85 -11.32
CA SER A 256 9.84 3.41 -11.29
C SER A 256 10.83 3.03 -12.39
N VAL A 257 11.40 1.81 -12.31
CA VAL A 257 12.46 1.35 -13.20
C VAL A 257 11.96 0.22 -14.08
N ASN A 258 12.28 0.30 -15.37
CA ASN A 258 12.11 -0.81 -16.30
C ASN A 258 13.47 -1.46 -16.56
N LEU A 259 13.59 -2.75 -16.25
CA LEU A 259 14.79 -3.55 -16.49
C LEU A 259 14.52 -4.75 -17.39
N THR A 260 13.30 -4.91 -17.91
CA THR A 260 12.89 -6.12 -18.65
C THR A 260 12.17 -5.77 -19.94
N ASN A 261 10.90 -5.35 -19.87
CA ASN A 261 10.02 -5.18 -21.02
C ASN A 261 9.26 -3.84 -20.96
N PRO A 262 8.97 -3.19 -22.10
CA PRO A 262 8.10 -2.01 -22.15
C PRO A 262 6.78 -2.23 -21.39
N GLY A 263 6.39 -1.28 -20.54
CA GLY A 263 5.15 -1.37 -19.75
C GLY A 263 5.20 -2.24 -18.50
N HIS A 264 6.35 -2.81 -18.13
CA HIS A 264 6.55 -3.60 -16.91
C HIS A 264 7.59 -2.95 -15.99
N PHE A 265 7.12 -2.06 -15.12
CA PHE A 265 7.99 -1.31 -14.21
C PHE A 265 8.05 -1.94 -12.81
N PHE A 266 9.19 -1.77 -12.15
CA PHE A 266 9.47 -2.19 -10.78
C PHE A 266 9.72 -0.97 -9.90
N ALA A 267 9.34 -1.06 -8.63
CA ALA A 267 9.84 -0.08 -7.66
C ALA A 267 11.38 -0.22 -7.56
N TYR A 268 12.08 0.84 -7.19
CA TYR A 268 13.55 0.81 -7.08
C TYR A 268 14.06 -0.28 -6.13
N ASP A 269 13.45 -0.40 -4.94
CA ASP A 269 13.77 -1.41 -3.94
C ASP A 269 13.44 -2.83 -4.44
N GLU A 270 12.35 -2.99 -5.21
CA GLU A 270 11.98 -4.26 -5.83
C GLU A 270 12.93 -4.69 -6.95
N ALA A 271 13.33 -3.76 -7.80
CA ALA A 271 14.23 -4.00 -8.92
C ALA A 271 15.59 -4.50 -8.41
N LEU A 272 16.14 -3.81 -7.40
CA LEU A 272 17.39 -4.20 -6.76
C LEU A 272 17.29 -5.56 -6.09
N GLU A 273 16.18 -5.86 -5.40
CA GLU A 273 15.98 -7.18 -4.83
C GLU A 273 15.87 -8.24 -5.91
N THR A 274 14.95 -8.07 -6.87
CA THR A 274 14.63 -9.06 -7.90
C THR A 274 15.81 -9.37 -8.81
N PHE A 275 16.49 -8.34 -9.32
CA PHE A 275 17.56 -8.51 -10.32
C PHE A 275 18.95 -8.54 -9.69
N GLY A 276 19.18 -7.81 -8.59
CA GLY A 276 20.48 -7.68 -7.96
C GLY A 276 20.77 -8.73 -6.89
N VAL A 277 20.02 -8.72 -5.78
CA VAL A 277 20.47 -9.38 -4.53
C VAL A 277 19.66 -10.61 -4.11
N LYS A 278 18.48 -10.87 -4.68
CA LYS A 278 17.62 -11.98 -4.23
C LYS A 278 18.24 -13.35 -4.48
N PHE A 279 18.70 -13.61 -5.70
CA PHE A 279 19.37 -14.88 -6.03
C PHE A 279 20.61 -15.07 -5.16
N VAL A 280 21.38 -14.01 -4.94
CA VAL A 280 22.54 -14.00 -4.05
C VAL A 280 22.15 -14.32 -2.61
N LYS A 281 21.17 -13.62 -2.02
CA LYS A 281 20.69 -13.86 -0.65
C LYS A 281 20.14 -15.27 -0.43
N GLN A 282 19.58 -15.88 -1.47
CA GLN A 282 19.00 -17.23 -1.39
C GLN A 282 20.06 -18.33 -1.49
N ASN A 283 21.16 -18.07 -2.20
CA ASN A 283 22.15 -19.09 -2.53
C ASN A 283 23.50 -18.91 -1.81
N VAL A 284 23.80 -17.73 -1.28
CA VAL A 284 24.95 -17.52 -0.39
C VAL A 284 24.59 -18.06 1.00
N THR A 285 25.43 -18.96 1.52
CA THR A 285 25.22 -19.60 2.83
C THR A 285 25.27 -18.57 3.96
N ARG A 286 24.39 -18.70 4.97
CA ARG A 286 24.37 -17.83 6.17
C ARG A 286 25.57 -18.06 7.12
N ILE A 287 26.66 -18.62 6.62
CA ILE A 287 27.87 -18.86 7.40
C ILE A 287 28.59 -17.51 7.50
N PRO A 288 28.90 -17.02 8.71
CA PRO A 288 29.70 -15.81 8.87
C PRO A 288 31.04 -15.98 8.16
N THR A 289 31.36 -15.08 7.23
CA THR A 289 32.60 -15.09 6.46
C THR A 289 33.18 -13.68 6.42
N ASP A 290 34.46 -13.55 6.11
CA ASP A 290 35.06 -12.23 5.91
C ASP A 290 34.53 -11.54 4.63
N SER A 291 34.82 -10.24 4.52
CA SER A 291 34.32 -9.38 3.44
C SER A 291 34.78 -9.83 2.05
N GLU A 292 36.01 -10.33 1.92
CA GLU A 292 36.57 -10.76 0.64
C GLU A 292 35.99 -12.10 0.20
N GLU A 293 35.85 -13.05 1.14
CA GLU A 293 35.18 -14.33 0.89
C GLU A 293 33.70 -14.13 0.54
N LEU A 294 33.01 -13.19 1.20
CA LEU A 294 31.64 -12.84 0.87
C LEU A 294 31.54 -12.25 -0.54
N LYS A 295 32.42 -11.31 -0.92
CA LYS A 295 32.47 -10.76 -2.29
C LYS A 295 32.68 -11.86 -3.33
N LEU A 296 33.57 -12.81 -3.07
CA LEU A 296 33.84 -13.94 -3.97
C LEU A 296 32.61 -14.85 -4.11
N LYS A 297 31.91 -15.16 -3.00
CA LYS A 297 30.66 -15.94 -3.03
C LYS A 297 29.56 -15.24 -3.80
N ILE A 298 29.39 -13.93 -3.58
CA ILE A 298 28.41 -13.11 -4.33
C ILE A 298 28.71 -13.18 -5.84
N LYS A 299 29.96 -12.97 -6.25
CA LYS A 299 30.38 -13.05 -7.66
C LYS A 299 30.14 -14.44 -8.25
N ALA A 300 30.50 -15.50 -7.53
CA ALA A 300 30.29 -16.87 -7.98
C ALA A 300 28.79 -17.18 -8.18
N THR A 301 27.95 -16.78 -7.22
CA THR A 301 26.51 -16.95 -7.28
C THR A 301 25.87 -16.10 -8.40
N GLN A 302 26.35 -14.88 -8.66
CA GLN A 302 25.91 -14.09 -9.81
C GLN A 302 26.26 -14.75 -11.14
N LEU A 303 27.47 -15.29 -11.28
CA LEU A 303 27.89 -16.02 -12.47
C LEU A 303 27.07 -17.31 -12.69
N GLU A 304 26.71 -18.02 -11.62
CA GLU A 304 25.80 -19.17 -11.68
C GLU A 304 24.41 -18.76 -12.17
N LYS A 305 23.89 -17.62 -11.70
CA LYS A 305 22.62 -17.08 -12.18
C LYS A 305 22.68 -16.79 -13.69
N GLU A 306 23.70 -16.07 -14.15
CA GLU A 306 23.88 -15.73 -15.57
C GLU A 306 23.99 -16.98 -16.45
N ARG A 307 24.71 -18.01 -15.98
CA ARG A 307 24.77 -19.32 -16.67
C ARG A 307 23.42 -20.03 -16.70
N THR A 308 22.66 -19.95 -15.61
CA THR A 308 21.34 -20.58 -15.53
C THR A 308 20.31 -19.85 -16.38
N ASP A 309 20.33 -18.50 -16.38
CA ASP A 309 19.48 -17.66 -17.21
C ASP A 309 19.79 -17.87 -18.70
N MET A 310 21.07 -17.99 -19.10
CA MET A 310 21.48 -18.35 -20.46
C MET A 310 20.95 -19.73 -20.88
N LEU A 311 21.08 -20.75 -20.02
CA LEU A 311 20.56 -22.10 -20.28
C LEU A 311 19.03 -22.14 -20.34
N ILE A 312 18.34 -21.30 -19.56
CA ILE A 312 16.89 -21.16 -19.59
C ILE A 312 16.44 -20.44 -20.87
N CYS A 313 17.14 -19.40 -21.32
CA CYS A 313 16.86 -18.73 -22.59
C CYS A 313 17.07 -19.66 -23.80
N ASP A 314 18.12 -20.48 -23.79
CA ASP A 314 18.37 -21.50 -24.81
C ASP A 314 17.32 -22.64 -24.78
N TYR A 315 16.74 -22.93 -23.61
CA TYR A 315 15.74 -24.00 -23.44
C TYR A 315 14.31 -23.54 -23.73
N ILE A 316 13.97 -22.29 -23.43
CA ILE A 316 12.58 -21.79 -23.49
C ILE A 316 12.27 -21.05 -24.80
N GLY A 317 13.25 -20.52 -25.55
CA GLY A 317 12.96 -19.78 -26.79
C GLY A 317 11.90 -18.70 -26.54
N ASP A 318 12.18 -17.80 -25.59
CA ASP A 318 11.19 -16.94 -24.94
C ASP A 318 10.52 -15.93 -25.90
N TYR A 319 9.37 -16.32 -26.46
CA TYR A 319 8.25 -15.43 -26.71
C TYR A 319 7.07 -15.88 -25.81
N VAL A 320 6.73 -15.00 -24.86
CA VAL A 320 5.39 -14.74 -24.30
C VAL A 320 4.31 -15.81 -24.57
N GLN A 321 3.91 -16.57 -23.54
CA GLN A 321 2.54 -17.06 -23.24
C GLN A 321 2.58 -18.40 -22.49
N SER A 322 2.48 -18.37 -21.15
CA SER A 322 1.97 -19.55 -20.41
C SER A 322 0.58 -19.26 -19.83
N SER A 323 -0.31 -18.77 -20.69
CA SER A 323 -1.76 -18.78 -20.44
C SER A 323 -2.33 -20.13 -20.87
N LYS A 324 -2.37 -21.11 -19.95
CA LYS A 324 -3.32 -22.22 -20.11
C LYS A 324 -4.72 -21.72 -19.74
N PRO A 325 -5.76 -21.88 -20.61
CA PRO A 325 -7.11 -21.34 -20.38
C PRO A 325 -7.82 -21.87 -19.12
N HIS A 326 -7.51 -23.09 -18.68
CA HIS A 326 -8.26 -23.76 -17.61
C HIS A 326 -8.15 -23.11 -16.22
N ASN A 327 -7.02 -22.49 -15.87
CA ASN A 327 -6.87 -21.84 -14.55
C ASN A 327 -7.60 -20.48 -14.46
N ILE A 328 -7.95 -19.87 -15.59
CA ILE A 328 -8.68 -18.60 -15.63
C ILE A 328 -10.17 -18.85 -15.38
N GLN A 329 -10.72 -19.90 -15.98
CA GLN A 329 -12.14 -20.26 -15.83
C GLN A 329 -12.51 -20.58 -14.37
N SER A 330 -11.71 -21.42 -13.67
CA SER A 330 -11.96 -21.75 -12.26
C SER A 330 -11.88 -20.52 -11.34
N ARG A 331 -11.05 -19.52 -11.67
CA ARG A 331 -10.96 -18.28 -10.90
C ARG A 331 -12.17 -17.37 -11.12
N LYS A 332 -12.64 -17.26 -12.36
CA LYS A 332 -13.89 -16.53 -12.68
C LYS A 332 -15.06 -17.12 -11.89
N GLU A 333 -15.19 -18.43 -11.87
CA GLU A 333 -16.22 -19.15 -11.11
C GLU A 333 -16.14 -18.82 -9.61
N LYS A 334 -14.95 -18.86 -9.00
CA LYS A 334 -14.78 -18.51 -7.58
C LYS A 334 -15.06 -17.04 -7.25
N ILE A 335 -14.73 -16.11 -8.15
CA ILE A 335 -15.10 -14.70 -7.99
C ILE A 335 -16.61 -14.58 -7.96
N TRP A 336 -17.30 -15.16 -8.95
CA TRP A 336 -18.76 -15.07 -9.05
C TRP A 336 -19.47 -15.80 -7.91
N GLU A 337 -18.95 -16.93 -7.46
CA GLU A 337 -19.40 -17.60 -6.23
C GLU A 337 -19.36 -16.64 -5.02
N LEU A 338 -18.24 -15.94 -4.83
CA LEU A 338 -18.12 -14.94 -3.76
C LEU A 338 -19.07 -13.75 -3.98
N VAL A 339 -19.23 -13.26 -5.21
CA VAL A 339 -20.16 -12.17 -5.55
C VAL A 339 -21.59 -12.54 -5.17
N HIS A 340 -22.06 -13.74 -5.54
CA HIS A 340 -23.40 -14.20 -5.22
C HIS A 340 -23.60 -14.38 -3.71
N GLN A 341 -22.62 -14.94 -2.99
CA GLN A 341 -22.68 -15.04 -1.54
C GLN A 341 -22.75 -13.66 -0.86
N LEU A 342 -22.00 -12.68 -1.36
CA LEU A 342 -22.03 -11.30 -0.88
C LEU A 342 -23.38 -10.64 -1.10
N ILE A 343 -23.95 -10.75 -2.32
CA ILE A 343 -25.28 -10.20 -2.62
C ILE A 343 -26.34 -10.84 -1.73
N ASN A 344 -26.31 -12.18 -1.56
CA ASN A 344 -27.21 -12.88 -0.66
C ASN A 344 -27.07 -12.38 0.79
N ALA A 345 -25.85 -12.08 1.24
CA ALA A 345 -25.63 -11.49 2.56
C ALA A 345 -26.16 -10.06 2.67
N PHE A 346 -26.00 -9.24 1.62
CA PHE A 346 -26.51 -7.88 1.57
C PHE A 346 -28.04 -7.80 1.59
N GLU A 347 -28.71 -8.79 0.98
CA GLU A 347 -30.17 -8.89 0.92
C GLU A 347 -30.81 -9.56 2.15
N SER A 348 -30.01 -10.16 3.03
CA SER A 348 -30.49 -10.81 4.24
C SER A 348 -31.10 -9.80 5.22
N GLU A 349 -32.20 -10.19 5.88
CA GLU A 349 -32.79 -9.42 6.99
C GLU A 349 -31.82 -9.27 8.17
N ASN A 350 -30.91 -10.25 8.34
CA ASN A 350 -29.83 -10.18 9.32
C ASN A 350 -28.48 -10.51 8.66
N PRO A 351 -27.86 -9.52 7.97
CA PRO A 351 -26.62 -9.71 7.23
C PRO A 351 -25.45 -10.21 8.08
N LEU A 352 -25.45 -9.86 9.37
CA LEU A 352 -24.38 -10.20 10.33
C LEU A 352 -24.41 -11.67 10.76
N LYS A 353 -25.51 -12.39 10.50
CA LYS A 353 -25.64 -13.83 10.77
C LYS A 353 -25.42 -14.71 9.55
N ASN A 354 -25.09 -14.12 8.38
CA ASN A 354 -24.85 -14.90 7.18
C ASN A 354 -23.61 -15.82 7.38
N PRO A 355 -23.64 -17.09 6.92
CA PRO A 355 -22.52 -18.02 7.08
C PRO A 355 -21.16 -17.52 6.57
N ILE A 356 -21.14 -16.65 5.55
CA ILE A 356 -19.88 -16.04 5.08
C ILE A 356 -19.19 -15.18 6.14
N PHE A 357 -19.92 -14.74 7.15
CA PHE A 357 -19.46 -13.90 8.25
C PHE A 357 -19.43 -14.63 9.60
N GLU A 358 -19.46 -15.96 9.58
CA GLU A 358 -19.26 -16.75 10.80
C GLU A 358 -17.91 -16.42 11.45
N PHE A 359 -17.88 -16.40 12.79
CA PHE A 359 -16.70 -16.08 13.61
C PHE A 359 -16.09 -14.68 13.42
N CYS A 360 -16.83 -13.75 12.81
CA CYS A 360 -16.38 -12.37 12.62
C CYS A 360 -16.64 -11.50 13.85
N ASN A 361 -15.68 -11.50 14.78
CA ASN A 361 -15.81 -10.86 16.09
C ASN A 361 -16.04 -9.33 16.06
N ASN A 362 -15.72 -8.65 14.96
CA ASN A 362 -15.91 -7.19 14.83
C ASN A 362 -17.20 -6.81 14.09
N LEU A 363 -18.02 -7.77 13.65
CA LEU A 363 -19.34 -7.51 13.06
C LEU A 363 -20.41 -7.26 14.14
N ASN A 364 -20.16 -6.23 14.94
CA ASN A 364 -21.08 -5.69 15.93
C ASN A 364 -21.04 -4.16 15.88
N ASN A 365 -22.01 -3.47 16.52
CA ASN A 365 -22.09 -2.01 16.47
C ASN A 365 -20.77 -1.32 16.85
N LYS A 366 -20.09 -1.79 17.90
CA LYS A 366 -18.82 -1.22 18.36
C LYS A 366 -17.72 -1.35 17.30
N GLY A 367 -17.56 -2.53 16.70
CA GLY A 367 -16.57 -2.74 15.65
C GLY A 367 -16.87 -1.87 14.43
N ILE A 368 -18.12 -1.85 13.98
CA ILE A 368 -18.56 -1.02 12.84
C ILE A 368 -18.28 0.46 13.10
N ASP A 369 -18.63 0.98 14.28
CA ASP A 369 -18.38 2.38 14.62
C ASP A 369 -16.88 2.70 14.65
N GLN A 370 -16.05 1.78 15.16
CA GLN A 370 -14.59 1.92 15.12
C GLN A 370 -14.05 1.93 13.69
N LEU A 371 -14.54 1.06 12.81
CA LEU A 371 -14.14 1.00 11.41
C LEU A 371 -14.57 2.27 10.65
N VAL A 372 -15.78 2.76 10.90
CA VAL A 372 -16.30 3.99 10.28
C VAL A 372 -15.55 5.22 10.80
N ALA A 373 -15.20 5.27 12.08
CA ALA A 373 -14.36 6.33 12.64
C ALA A 373 -12.92 6.30 12.10
N ALA A 374 -12.42 5.11 11.77
CA ALA A 374 -11.18 4.85 11.04
C ALA A 374 -11.30 5.10 9.53
N GLY A 375 -12.54 5.17 9.02
CA GLY A 375 -12.95 5.55 7.67
C GLY A 375 -12.10 6.70 7.14
N PRO A 376 -11.90 6.83 5.82
CA PRO A 376 -11.17 7.96 5.28
C PRO A 376 -11.88 9.21 5.78
N ARG A 377 -11.30 9.85 6.81
CA ARG A 377 -11.75 11.15 7.32
C ARG A 377 -11.53 12.05 6.14
N LYS A 378 -12.62 12.23 5.41
CA LYS A 378 -12.72 12.90 4.14
C LYS A 378 -11.67 14.01 4.11
N ILE A 379 -10.99 14.14 2.98
CA ILE A 379 -10.36 15.39 2.55
C ILE A 379 -11.33 16.61 2.77
N HIS A 380 -12.63 16.36 3.01
CA HIS A 380 -13.58 17.29 3.65
C HIS A 380 -13.21 17.87 5.03
N ILE A 381 -12.36 17.30 5.88
CA ILE A 381 -12.00 17.96 7.15
C ILE A 381 -11.07 19.14 6.88
N GLN A 382 -10.10 18.97 5.97
CA GLN A 382 -9.28 20.09 5.50
C GLN A 382 -10.15 21.08 4.72
N TRP A 383 -11.05 20.60 3.86
CA TRP A 383 -12.02 21.46 3.17
C TRP A 383 -12.94 22.23 4.12
N LYS A 384 -13.55 21.58 5.13
CA LYS A 384 -14.44 22.19 6.12
C LYS A 384 -13.66 23.15 7.00
N HIS A 385 -12.48 22.75 7.50
CA HIS A 385 -11.66 23.61 8.34
C HIS A 385 -11.14 24.83 7.59
N THR A 386 -10.62 24.66 6.37
CA THR A 386 -10.10 25.78 5.56
C THR A 386 -11.21 26.66 5.00
N ARG A 387 -12.36 26.08 4.62
CA ARG A 387 -13.56 26.84 4.23
C ARG A 387 -14.15 27.61 5.42
N THR A 388 -14.20 27.02 6.61
CA THR A 388 -14.59 27.72 7.85
C THR A 388 -13.60 28.84 8.14
N ARG A 389 -12.28 28.61 8.06
CA ARG A 389 -11.27 29.68 8.23
C ARG A 389 -11.40 30.82 7.22
N LEU A 390 -11.68 30.50 5.95
CA LEU A 390 -11.95 31.52 4.93
C LEU A 390 -13.26 32.25 5.19
N SER A 391 -14.31 31.55 5.63
CA SER A 391 -15.60 32.16 5.99
C SER A 391 -15.49 33.06 7.21
N ASP A 392 -14.66 32.68 8.19
CA ASP A 392 -14.39 33.44 9.42
C ASP A 392 -13.34 34.54 9.20
N ASN A 393 -12.68 34.57 8.03
CA ASN A 393 -11.71 35.61 7.70
C ASN A 393 -12.42 36.97 7.65
N LYS A 394 -11.91 37.94 8.41
CA LYS A 394 -12.52 39.27 8.56
C LYS A 394 -12.80 40.01 7.24
N PHE A 395 -12.10 39.67 6.16
CA PHE A 395 -12.26 40.28 4.84
C PHE A 395 -13.12 39.47 3.87
N CYS A 396 -13.47 38.21 4.16
CA CYS A 396 -14.31 37.40 3.29
C CYS A 396 -15.79 37.82 3.44
N ALA A 397 -16.48 38.00 2.32
CA ALA A 397 -17.92 38.27 2.27
C ALA A 397 -18.72 37.04 1.82
N ALA A 398 -18.24 36.36 0.78
CA ALA A 398 -18.86 35.15 0.27
C ALA A 398 -17.82 34.28 -0.44
N ILE A 399 -17.99 32.96 -0.39
CA ILE A 399 -17.14 32.00 -1.08
C ILE A 399 -17.88 31.55 -2.34
N ILE A 400 -17.30 31.78 -3.52
CA ILE A 400 -17.91 31.42 -4.81
C ILE A 400 -17.58 29.96 -5.13
N ASN A 401 -16.29 29.62 -5.10
CA ASN A 401 -15.79 28.26 -5.31
C ASN A 401 -14.42 28.09 -4.63
N LYS A 402 -13.72 26.98 -4.91
CA LYS A 402 -12.46 26.63 -4.25
C LYS A 402 -11.29 27.59 -4.48
N ARG A 403 -11.31 28.39 -5.54
CA ARG A 403 -10.24 29.36 -5.84
C ARG A 403 -10.77 30.78 -5.94
N GLU A 404 -12.03 31.04 -5.62
CA GLU A 404 -12.63 32.35 -5.84
C GLU A 404 -13.52 32.75 -4.67
N VAL A 405 -13.25 33.94 -4.13
CA VAL A 405 -13.99 34.53 -3.00
C VAL A 405 -14.31 35.99 -3.29
N PHE A 406 -15.42 36.46 -2.75
CA PHE A 406 -15.71 37.89 -2.65
C PHE A 406 -15.12 38.44 -1.37
N CYS A 407 -14.33 39.51 -1.50
CA CYS A 407 -13.92 40.33 -0.37
C CYS A 407 -15.10 41.25 0.04
N LYS A 408 -15.18 41.67 1.31
CA LYS A 408 -16.16 42.65 1.82
C LYS A 408 -16.07 44.02 1.11
N CYS A 409 -15.02 44.27 0.34
CA CYS A 409 -14.93 45.45 -0.54
C CYS A 409 -15.76 45.31 -1.84
N GLY A 410 -16.40 44.16 -2.05
CA GLY A 410 -17.19 43.82 -3.24
C GLY A 410 -16.36 43.28 -4.42
N GLN A 411 -15.03 43.17 -4.29
CA GLN A 411 -14.17 42.67 -5.36
C GLN A 411 -13.99 41.14 -5.30
N LYS A 412 -13.94 40.52 -6.48
CA LYS A 412 -13.61 39.10 -6.64
C LYS A 412 -12.10 38.90 -6.50
N VAL A 413 -11.70 37.96 -5.64
CA VAL A 413 -10.31 37.59 -5.40
C VAL A 413 -10.13 36.13 -5.81
N ILE A 414 -9.23 35.90 -6.76
CA ILE A 414 -8.78 34.55 -7.15
C ILE A 414 -7.67 34.15 -6.19
N LEU A 415 -7.66 32.91 -5.71
CA LEU A 415 -6.67 32.35 -4.78
C LEU A 415 -5.60 31.57 -5.56
N ASP A 416 -4.36 31.54 -5.06
CA ASP A 416 -3.25 30.85 -5.72
C ASP A 416 -3.40 29.33 -5.63
N ASN A 417 -4.02 28.85 -4.54
CA ASN A 417 -4.34 27.46 -4.31
C ASN A 417 -5.78 27.32 -3.81
N ASP A 418 -6.31 26.10 -3.85
CA ASP A 418 -7.64 25.79 -3.35
C ASP A 418 -7.74 26.19 -1.86
N TYR A 419 -8.59 27.17 -1.57
CA TYR A 419 -8.88 27.67 -0.22
C TYR A 419 -7.67 28.32 0.51
N ASP A 420 -6.76 29.00 -0.19
CA ASP A 420 -5.64 29.76 0.43
C ASP A 420 -6.03 31.18 0.87
N GLU A 421 -6.05 31.47 2.18
CA GLU A 421 -6.38 32.80 2.70
C GLU A 421 -5.26 33.85 2.51
N LYS A 422 -4.03 33.45 2.16
CA LYS A 422 -2.90 34.39 2.01
C LYS A 422 -3.20 35.46 0.97
N ARG A 423 -3.72 35.06 -0.19
CA ARG A 423 -4.04 35.99 -1.28
C ARG A 423 -5.19 36.94 -0.94
N LEU A 424 -6.17 36.49 -0.15
CA LEU A 424 -7.22 37.36 0.38
C LEU A 424 -6.65 38.38 1.40
N ASN A 425 -5.75 37.92 2.27
CA ASN A 425 -5.06 38.78 3.24
C ASN A 425 -4.11 39.77 2.54
N GLU A 426 -3.42 39.37 1.48
CA GLU A 426 -2.60 40.26 0.65
C GLU A 426 -3.46 41.27 -0.10
N HIS A 427 -4.57 40.83 -0.72
CA HIS A 427 -5.55 41.73 -1.32
C HIS A 427 -6.01 42.80 -0.31
N SER A 428 -6.29 42.41 0.94
CA SER A 428 -6.72 43.34 2.00
C SER A 428 -5.68 44.39 2.38
N ARG A 429 -4.39 44.08 2.19
CA ARG A 429 -3.25 44.98 2.46
C ARG A 429 -2.89 45.84 1.25
N ASN A 430 -3.42 45.54 0.08
CA ASN A 430 -3.16 46.26 -1.15
C ASN A 430 -4.17 47.42 -1.35
N SER A 431 -3.76 48.47 -2.06
CA SER A 431 -4.57 49.66 -2.37
C SER A 431 -5.86 49.37 -3.14
N ARG A 432 -5.97 48.18 -3.71
CA ARG A 432 -7.15 47.67 -4.45
C ARG A 432 -8.31 47.22 -3.55
N CYS A 433 -8.11 47.06 -2.24
CA CYS A 433 -9.19 46.73 -1.30
C CYS A 433 -9.81 47.99 -0.68
N LYS A 434 -11.09 48.25 -1.00
CA LYS A 434 -11.81 49.46 -0.56
C LYS A 434 -12.13 49.53 0.95
N ILE A 435 -11.94 48.45 1.71
CA ILE A 435 -12.21 48.40 3.16
C ILE A 435 -11.22 49.26 3.97
N ASN A 436 -9.94 49.29 3.58
CA ASN A 436 -8.92 50.05 4.31
C ASN A 436 -8.80 51.51 3.84
N ASN A 437 -9.35 51.85 2.66
CA ASN A 437 -9.38 53.23 2.16
C ASN A 437 -10.45 54.10 2.83
N GLN A 438 -11.43 53.51 3.52
CA GLN A 438 -12.47 54.27 4.25
C GLN A 438 -11.96 54.89 5.57
N LYS A 439 -10.74 54.60 6.03
CA LYS A 439 -10.13 55.29 7.19
C LYS A 439 -9.42 56.61 6.85
N ARG A 440 -9.42 57.08 5.59
CA ARG A 440 -8.69 58.29 5.17
C ARG A 440 -9.54 59.45 4.64
N GLN A 441 -10.87 59.42 4.74
CA GLN A 441 -11.69 60.62 4.49
C GLN A 441 -12.73 60.82 5.60
N LEU A 442 -12.68 62.01 6.19
CA LEU A 442 -13.38 62.52 7.39
C LEU A 442 -14.88 62.83 7.16
N GLY A 443 -15.67 62.78 8.24
CA GLY A 443 -16.82 63.70 8.48
C GLY A 443 -18.19 63.09 8.88
N LEU A 444 -18.42 62.96 10.21
CA LEU A 444 -19.65 62.89 11.07
C LEU A 444 -21.10 63.09 10.48
N PRO A 445 -22.22 62.81 11.20
CA PRO A 445 -22.50 61.87 12.33
C PRO A 445 -23.87 61.12 12.29
N GLY A 446 -23.99 60.00 13.02
CA GLY A 446 -25.16 59.68 13.86
C GLY A 446 -26.25 58.73 13.32
N LEU A 447 -26.44 57.58 13.99
CA LEU A 447 -27.73 57.01 14.48
C LEU A 447 -27.49 55.61 15.12
N PHE A 448 -27.31 55.61 16.46
CA PHE A 448 -27.59 54.62 17.55
C PHE A 448 -27.56 53.06 17.33
N PRO A 449 -27.53 52.22 18.40
CA PRO A 449 -26.86 52.29 19.71
C PRO A 449 -26.11 50.99 20.14
N VAL A 450 -25.44 51.11 21.28
CA VAL A 450 -24.55 50.21 22.07
C VAL A 450 -25.32 49.04 22.74
N LEU A 451 -24.71 47.85 22.95
CA LEU A 451 -24.27 47.25 24.26
C LEU A 451 -24.16 45.70 24.12
N PRO A 452 -23.56 44.95 25.07
CA PRO A 452 -22.41 45.23 25.95
C PRO A 452 -21.36 44.08 25.97
N ASN A 453 -20.19 44.37 26.54
CA ASN A 453 -19.19 43.38 26.96
C ASN A 453 -19.25 43.23 28.50
N PRO A 454 -19.09 42.02 29.05
CA PRO A 454 -18.26 41.85 30.26
C PRO A 454 -17.47 40.51 30.22
N LYS A 455 -16.39 40.24 30.93
CA LYS A 455 -15.48 40.92 31.88
C LYS A 455 -14.24 40.01 31.98
N LYS A 456 -13.05 40.59 32.23
CA LYS A 456 -11.85 39.87 32.66
C LYS A 456 -11.89 39.66 34.18
N VAL A 457 -11.36 38.52 34.64
CA VAL A 457 -10.86 38.33 36.01
C VAL A 457 -9.43 37.78 35.91
N ARG A 458 -8.56 38.28 36.79
CA ARG A 458 -7.16 37.93 37.01
C ARG A 458 -7.00 37.61 38.50
N GLU A 459 -6.01 36.77 38.80
CA GLU A 459 -5.16 36.65 40.01
C GLU A 459 -4.91 35.16 40.30
N ASP A 460 -3.79 34.69 40.86
CA ASP A 460 -2.35 34.97 40.79
C ASP A 460 -1.67 33.85 41.65
N LEU A 461 -0.34 33.73 41.54
CA LEU A 461 0.63 33.11 42.48
C LEU A 461 1.00 31.59 42.41
N GLU A 462 2.23 31.39 41.93
CA GLU A 462 3.42 30.76 42.55
C GLU A 462 3.59 29.24 42.85
N ASP A 463 4.67 28.73 42.23
CA ASP A 463 5.76 27.87 42.72
C ASP A 463 5.86 26.36 42.40
N SER A 464 7.10 26.01 42.00
CA SER A 464 7.85 24.74 42.14
C SER A 464 7.76 23.59 41.10
N SER A 465 8.96 23.24 40.59
CA SER A 465 9.46 21.93 40.10
C SER A 465 9.55 21.69 38.57
N PRO A 466 10.71 21.20 38.06
CA PRO A 466 10.85 20.79 36.66
C PRO A 466 10.07 19.49 36.38
N PRO A 467 9.60 19.28 35.13
CA PRO A 467 8.78 18.13 34.79
C PRO A 467 9.59 16.81 34.88
N PRO A 468 8.93 15.69 35.24
CA PRO A 468 9.60 14.39 35.32
C PRO A 468 10.04 13.92 33.92
N PRO A 469 11.02 12.99 33.84
CA PRO A 469 11.45 12.42 32.57
C PRO A 469 10.29 11.68 31.89
N PRO A 470 10.26 11.62 30.55
CA PRO A 470 9.18 10.98 29.81
C PRO A 470 9.05 9.50 30.17
N PRO A 471 7.82 8.95 30.24
CA PRO A 471 7.62 7.55 30.54
C PRO A 471 8.27 6.68 29.46
N SER A 472 8.90 5.60 29.90
CA SER A 472 9.39 4.53 29.06
C SER A 472 8.29 4.07 28.09
N PRO A 473 8.64 3.74 26.83
CA PRO A 473 7.65 3.30 25.86
C PRO A 473 6.91 2.06 26.38
N PRO A 474 5.57 1.99 26.25
CA PRO A 474 4.83 0.80 26.66
C PRO A 474 5.33 -0.38 25.83
N SER A 475 5.82 -1.40 26.53
CA SER A 475 6.00 -2.73 25.98
C SER A 475 4.63 -3.24 25.56
N PHE A 476 4.29 -3.08 24.29
CA PHE A 476 3.13 -3.77 23.73
C PHE A 476 3.51 -5.26 23.66
N PRO A 477 2.89 -6.15 24.47
CA PRO A 477 2.94 -7.56 24.15
C PRO A 477 2.30 -7.72 22.77
N ASN A 478 2.95 -8.48 21.88
CA ASN A 478 2.38 -8.89 20.60
C ASN A 478 1.00 -9.52 20.86
N LYS A 479 -0.07 -8.74 20.76
CA LYS A 479 -1.44 -9.26 20.85
C LYS A 479 -1.68 -10.05 19.56
N PRO A 480 -1.92 -11.37 19.61
CA PRO A 480 -2.27 -12.13 18.42
C PRO A 480 -3.62 -11.66 17.86
N CYS A 481 -3.78 -11.76 16.54
CA CYS A 481 -4.96 -11.34 15.80
C CYS A 481 -6.27 -11.92 16.40
N PRO A 482 -7.29 -11.09 16.70
CA PRO A 482 -8.55 -11.52 17.33
C PRO A 482 -9.35 -12.59 16.58
N GLY A 483 -9.12 -12.78 15.29
CA GLY A 483 -9.90 -13.69 14.43
C GLY A 483 -9.40 -15.13 14.38
N LEU A 484 -8.24 -15.45 14.98
CA LEU A 484 -7.62 -16.78 14.92
C LEU A 484 -7.70 -17.58 16.24
N HIS A 485 -8.53 -17.14 17.19
CA HIS A 485 -8.55 -17.66 18.57
C HIS A 485 -9.46 -18.87 18.83
N SER A 486 -9.99 -19.55 17.81
CA SER A 486 -10.78 -20.77 18.08
C SER A 486 -9.85 -21.95 18.38
N GLU A 487 -10.18 -22.74 19.41
CA GLU A 487 -9.39 -23.91 19.83
C GLU A 487 -9.23 -24.94 18.70
N GLN A 488 -10.19 -24.99 17.78
CA GLN A 488 -10.18 -25.81 16.57
C GLN A 488 -9.20 -25.27 15.50
N ILE A 489 -9.13 -23.95 15.30
CA ILE A 489 -8.16 -23.30 14.39
C ILE A 489 -6.74 -23.40 14.94
N VAL A 490 -6.55 -23.25 16.26
CA VAL A 490 -5.25 -23.46 16.93
C VAL A 490 -4.79 -24.91 16.79
N THR A 491 -5.70 -25.88 16.93
CA THR A 491 -5.40 -27.31 16.74
C THR A 491 -5.03 -27.63 15.29
N TYR A 492 -5.68 -26.98 14.32
CA TYR A 492 -5.37 -27.10 12.88
C TYR A 492 -3.99 -26.49 12.52
N ILE A 493 -3.69 -25.30 13.06
CA ILE A 493 -2.41 -24.60 12.89
C ILE A 493 -1.25 -25.42 13.49
N ASN A 494 -1.45 -26.00 14.69
CA ASN A 494 -0.42 -26.76 15.40
C ASN A 494 -0.12 -28.13 14.77
N ARG A 495 -1.03 -28.68 13.97
CA ARG A 495 -0.85 -29.96 13.27
C ARG A 495 -0.12 -29.83 11.91
N THR A 496 0.19 -28.61 11.45
CA THR A 496 0.68 -28.38 10.08
C THR A 496 2.01 -27.61 10.06
N PRO A 497 3.17 -28.29 9.91
CA PRO A 497 4.46 -27.61 9.90
C PRO A 497 4.79 -27.07 8.50
N ALA A 498 4.84 -25.73 8.34
CA ALA A 498 5.12 -25.09 7.03
C ALA A 498 6.17 -23.98 7.08
N THR A 499 7.11 -24.03 6.12
CA THR A 499 7.98 -22.94 5.68
C THR A 499 7.88 -22.80 4.15
N TYR A 500 7.21 -21.72 3.72
CA TYR A 500 6.97 -21.22 2.34
C TYR A 500 5.86 -21.87 1.50
N GLY A 501 5.05 -21.00 0.87
CA GLY A 501 4.30 -21.28 -0.36
C GLY A 501 3.19 -22.33 -0.33
N GLY A 502 2.83 -22.89 0.82
CA GLY A 502 1.82 -23.93 0.89
C GLY A 502 2.28 -25.33 0.42
N ALA A 503 3.57 -25.50 0.13
CA ALA A 503 4.19 -26.80 -0.05
C ALA A 503 4.74 -27.34 1.28
N ARG A 504 4.78 -28.67 1.44
CA ARG A 504 5.48 -29.33 2.56
C ARG A 504 6.99 -29.03 2.46
N ARG A 505 7.73 -29.09 3.59
CA ARG A 505 9.18 -28.78 3.58
C ARG A 505 9.90 -29.64 2.54
N ARG A 506 10.82 -29.03 1.77
CA ARG A 506 11.67 -29.72 0.77
C ARG A 506 12.35 -30.98 1.34
N GLU A 507 12.70 -30.95 2.62
CA GLU A 507 13.33 -32.05 3.35
C GLU A 507 12.38 -33.22 3.59
N VAL A 508 11.09 -32.97 3.77
CA VAL A 508 10.06 -33.99 3.96
C VAL A 508 9.73 -34.62 2.62
N ILE A 509 9.48 -33.80 1.59
CA ILE A 509 9.22 -34.27 0.22
C ILE A 509 10.41 -35.10 -0.28
N GLY A 510 11.64 -34.64 -0.05
CA GLY A 510 12.83 -35.35 -0.51
C GLY A 510 13.08 -36.67 0.21
N LYS A 511 12.70 -36.79 1.49
CA LYS A 511 12.75 -38.05 2.24
C LYS A 511 11.67 -39.03 1.78
N GLU A 512 10.47 -38.54 1.48
CA GLU A 512 9.36 -39.36 0.99
C GLU A 512 9.59 -39.87 -0.44
N MET A 513 10.15 -39.04 -1.32
CA MET A 513 10.48 -39.43 -2.69
C MET A 513 11.69 -40.37 -2.77
N PHE A 514 12.66 -40.19 -1.89
CA PHE A 514 13.91 -40.96 -1.91
C PHE A 514 14.20 -41.61 -0.54
N PRO A 515 13.29 -42.46 -0.02
CA PRO A 515 13.39 -43.03 1.33
C PRO A 515 14.62 -43.91 1.51
N ASN A 516 15.06 -44.56 0.43
CA ASN A 516 16.26 -45.40 0.40
C ASN A 516 17.56 -44.58 0.52
N LYS A 517 17.55 -43.31 0.08
CA LYS A 517 18.72 -42.41 0.15
C LYS A 517 18.72 -41.55 1.41
N PHE A 518 17.54 -41.29 1.98
CA PHE A 518 17.36 -40.45 3.17
C PHE A 518 16.39 -41.10 4.18
N PRO A 519 16.80 -42.16 4.88
CA PRO A 519 15.98 -42.75 5.94
C PRO A 519 15.71 -41.74 7.07
N ASN A 520 14.65 -41.95 7.85
CA ASN A 520 14.06 -40.95 8.78
C ASN A 520 15.07 -40.15 9.64
N LYS A 521 16.20 -40.74 10.04
CA LYS A 521 17.25 -40.12 10.86
C LYS A 521 18.26 -39.24 10.09
N LEU A 522 18.37 -39.37 8.77
CA LEU A 522 19.32 -38.61 7.94
C LEU A 522 18.69 -37.32 7.41
N PRO A 523 19.37 -36.15 7.47
CA PRO A 523 18.86 -34.91 6.87
C PRO A 523 18.87 -35.01 5.34
N PHE A 524 17.84 -34.45 4.70
CA PHE A 524 17.76 -34.40 3.24
C PHE A 524 18.80 -33.42 2.67
N ASN A 525 19.48 -33.83 1.60
CA ASN A 525 20.45 -32.99 0.90
C ASN A 525 20.31 -33.21 -0.62
N SER A 526 19.85 -32.19 -1.33
CA SER A 526 19.62 -32.25 -2.78
C SER A 526 20.90 -32.49 -3.60
N LYS A 527 22.09 -32.27 -3.04
CA LYS A 527 23.37 -32.59 -3.70
C LYS A 527 23.64 -34.09 -3.84
N LYS A 528 22.87 -34.95 -3.16
CA LYS A 528 22.97 -36.42 -3.26
C LYS A 528 22.02 -37.04 -4.30
N LEU A 529 21.24 -36.20 -4.99
CA LEU A 529 20.37 -36.61 -6.07
C LEU A 529 21.12 -36.54 -7.41
N ASN A 530 20.87 -37.47 -8.31
CA ASN A 530 21.37 -37.44 -9.68
C ASN A 530 20.51 -36.49 -10.54
N LYS A 531 20.89 -36.24 -11.81
CA LYS A 531 20.18 -35.29 -12.68
C LYS A 531 18.70 -35.61 -12.87
N GLU A 532 18.36 -36.89 -13.02
CA GLU A 532 16.98 -37.34 -13.24
C GLU A 532 16.14 -37.21 -11.97
N GLU A 533 16.69 -37.62 -10.82
CA GLU A 533 16.06 -37.45 -9.51
C GLU A 533 15.89 -35.98 -9.12
N ILE A 534 16.81 -35.09 -9.53
CA ILE A 534 16.66 -33.64 -9.35
C ILE A 534 15.48 -33.13 -10.18
N THR A 535 15.33 -33.58 -11.43
CA THR A 535 14.19 -33.25 -12.28
C THR A 535 12.89 -33.71 -11.65
N ASP A 536 12.81 -34.96 -11.19
CA ASP A 536 11.63 -35.52 -10.53
C ASP A 536 11.30 -34.78 -9.23
N PHE A 537 12.33 -34.49 -8.41
CA PHE A 537 12.17 -33.75 -7.18
C PHE A 537 11.65 -32.33 -7.41
N ASN A 538 12.18 -31.64 -8.43
CA ASN A 538 11.73 -30.30 -8.80
C ASN A 538 10.30 -30.34 -9.36
N GLN A 539 9.96 -31.35 -10.15
CA GLN A 539 8.60 -31.55 -10.67
C GLN A 539 7.61 -31.77 -9.52
N GLN A 540 7.97 -32.59 -8.53
CA GLN A 540 7.14 -32.81 -7.34
C GLN A 540 7.03 -31.54 -6.48
N MET A 541 8.11 -30.77 -6.34
CA MET A 541 8.08 -29.47 -5.66
C MET A 541 7.15 -28.48 -6.38
N ILE A 542 7.11 -28.49 -7.71
CA ILE A 542 6.17 -27.67 -8.51
C ILE A 542 4.73 -28.13 -8.25
N VAL A 543 4.45 -29.43 -8.31
CA VAL A 543 3.11 -30.01 -8.04
C VAL A 543 2.62 -29.69 -6.62
N GLU A 544 3.51 -29.74 -5.63
CA GLU A 544 3.19 -29.40 -4.24
C GLU A 544 3.02 -27.87 -4.04
N SER A 545 3.62 -27.07 -4.91
CA SER A 545 3.49 -25.61 -4.94
C SER A 545 2.29 -25.11 -5.78
N GLU A 546 1.61 -26.00 -6.52
CA GLU A 546 0.38 -25.69 -7.27
C GLU A 546 -0.84 -25.59 -6.33
N TRP A 547 -1.63 -24.52 -6.49
CA TRP A 547 -2.88 -24.28 -5.75
C TRP A 547 -3.93 -25.35 -6.06
N PHE A 548 -4.93 -25.58 -5.20
CA PHE A 548 -6.04 -26.50 -5.51
C PHE A 548 -6.80 -26.10 -6.78
N ILE A 549 -6.96 -24.79 -6.98
CA ILE A 549 -7.58 -24.19 -8.15
C ILE A 549 -6.80 -24.55 -9.42
N ASP A 550 -5.47 -24.73 -9.30
CA ASP A 550 -4.61 -25.16 -10.39
C ASP A 550 -4.56 -26.72 -10.52
N ARG A 551 -5.00 -27.47 -9.50
CA ARG A 551 -5.09 -28.96 -9.53
C ARG A 551 -6.41 -29.48 -10.09
N LEU A 552 -7.52 -28.77 -9.90
CA LEU A 552 -8.85 -29.23 -10.36
C LEU A 552 -8.99 -29.30 -11.89
N GLY A 553 -8.06 -28.69 -12.64
CA GLY A 553 -7.96 -28.82 -14.10
C GLY A 553 -7.20 -30.07 -14.58
N LYS A 554 -6.63 -30.88 -13.69
CA LYS A 554 -6.05 -32.20 -14.01
C LYS A 554 -7.09 -33.28 -13.68
N LYS A 555 -8.10 -33.43 -14.54
CA LYS A 555 -8.82 -34.71 -14.64
C LYS A 555 -8.53 -35.34 -16.00
N ASN A 556 -7.85 -36.48 -15.89
CA ASN A 556 -7.26 -37.39 -16.86
C ASN A 556 -6.02 -36.87 -17.57
#